data_AF-A0A392QXN5-F1
#
_entry.id   AF-A0A392QXN5-F1
#
_cell.length_a   1.000
_cell.length_b   1.000
_cell.length_c   1.000
_cell.angle_alpha   90.00
_cell.angle_beta   90.00
_cell.angle_gamma   90.00
#
_symmetry.space_group_name_H-M   'P 1'
#
loop_
_entity.id
_entity.type
_entity.pdbx_description
1 polymer ?
#
loop_
_entity_poly.entity_id
_entity_poly.type
_entity_poly.pdbx_seq_one_letter_code
_entity_poly.pdbx_strand_id
1 'polypeptide(L)'
;EEARLSPEAKDLISNLLCNVNQRLGSNGATEIKSHPFFEGVQWEKLYQMEAAFIPEVNDELDTQNFEKFEEVFEYFSLTARLIHHQDLVHGER
;
A
#
# COMPACT_ATOMS: atom_id res chain seq x y z
N GLU A 1 5.19 -23.26 0.69
CA GLU A 1 6.50 -23.34 1.35
C GLU A 1 6.51 -22.28 2.44
N GLU A 2 6.88 -22.61 3.68
CA GLU A 2 6.92 -21.60 4.75
C GLU A 2 8.12 -20.66 4.54
N ALA A 3 7.93 -19.37 4.80
CA ALA A 3 9.00 -18.38 4.69
C ALA A 3 10.12 -18.69 5.71
N ARG A 4 11.33 -18.92 5.22
CA ARG A 4 12.52 -19.09 6.06
C ARG A 4 13.04 -17.74 6.51
N LEU A 5 12.73 -17.37 7.76
CA LEU A 5 13.22 -16.14 8.38
C LEU A 5 14.60 -16.35 9.01
N SER A 6 15.52 -15.39 8.80
CA SER A 6 16.80 -15.36 9.51
C SER A 6 16.57 -15.12 11.02
N PRO A 7 17.53 -15.48 11.90
CA PRO A 7 17.44 -15.18 13.33
C PRO A 7 17.22 -13.69 13.60
N GLU A 8 17.91 -12.81 12.88
CA GLU A 8 17.83 -11.35 13.01
C GLU A 8 16.45 -10.85 12.57
N ALA A 9 15.86 -11.44 11.52
CA ALA A 9 14.51 -11.10 11.09
C ALA A 9 13.46 -11.48 12.15
N LYS A 10 13.62 -12.66 12.77
CA LYS A 10 12.73 -13.12 13.85
C LYS A 10 12.85 -12.23 15.09
N ASP A 11 14.07 -11.85 15.45
CA ASP A 11 14.34 -10.93 16.56
C ASP A 11 13.71 -9.55 16.31
N LEU A 12 13.92 -8.98 15.12
CA LEU A 12 13.32 -7.70 14.73
C LEU A 12 11.79 -7.74 14.85
N ILE A 13 11.14 -8.75 14.25
CA ILE A 13 9.69 -8.90 14.26
C ILE A 13 9.17 -9.02 15.69
N SER A 14 9.84 -9.79 16.54
CA SER A 14 9.43 -10.00 17.94
C SER A 14 9.54 -8.72 18.76
N ASN A 15 10.59 -7.93 18.53
CA ASN A 15 10.80 -6.65 19.20
C ASN A 15 9.91 -5.51 18.67
N LEU A 16 9.40 -5.62 17.44
CA LEU A 16 8.38 -4.70 16.89
C LEU A 16 6.96 -5.08 17.34
N LEU A 17 6.63 -6.37 17.39
CA LEU A 17 5.30 -6.90 17.68
C LEU A 17 5.13 -7.26 19.17
N CYS A 18 5.43 -6.31 20.04
CA CYS A 18 5.28 -6.45 21.49
C CYS A 18 4.49 -5.28 22.11
N ASN A 19 4.42 -5.28 23.45
CA ASN A 19 3.78 -4.22 24.23
C ASN A 19 4.39 -2.85 23.88
N VAL A 20 3.55 -1.82 23.81
CA VAL A 20 3.96 -0.47 23.34
C VAL A 20 5.18 0.10 24.09
N ASN A 21 5.27 -0.13 25.40
CA ASN A 21 6.37 0.39 26.23
C ASN A 21 7.70 -0.35 26.04
N GLN A 22 7.71 -1.49 25.34
CA GLN A 22 8.89 -2.32 25.07
C GLN A 22 9.20 -2.42 23.57
N ARG A 23 8.35 -1.82 22.74
CA ARG A 23 8.48 -1.87 21.29
C ARG A 23 9.75 -1.17 20.85
N LEU A 24 10.52 -1.85 20.00
CA LEU A 24 11.69 -1.27 19.35
C LEU A 24 11.26 -0.03 18.55
N GLY A 25 11.94 1.08 18.77
CA GLY A 25 11.61 2.37 18.16
C GLY A 25 10.76 3.28 19.04
N SER A 26 10.35 2.83 20.23
CA SER A 26 9.62 3.69 21.19
C SER A 26 10.46 4.88 21.67
N ASN A 27 11.79 4.79 21.67
CA ASN A 27 12.68 5.92 21.96
C ASN A 27 13.19 6.63 20.69
N GLY A 28 12.63 6.29 19.52
CA GLY A 28 12.94 6.90 18.23
C GLY A 28 13.51 5.92 17.20
N ALA A 29 13.53 6.36 15.95
CA ALA A 29 13.87 5.52 14.80
C ALA A 29 15.31 4.96 14.83
N THR A 30 16.24 5.58 15.57
CA THR A 30 17.62 5.12 15.68
C THR A 30 17.71 3.67 16.19
N GLU A 31 16.85 3.27 17.13
CA GLU A 31 16.83 1.90 17.67
C GLU A 31 16.57 0.87 16.56
N ILE A 32 15.61 1.17 15.68
CA ILE A 32 15.28 0.32 14.53
C ILE A 32 16.45 0.32 13.54
N LYS A 33 17.00 1.49 13.19
CA LYS A 33 18.11 1.62 12.24
C LYS A 33 19.37 0.88 12.68
N SER A 34 19.61 0.78 13.99
CA SER A 34 20.77 0.10 14.58
C SER A 34 20.58 -1.41 14.76
N HIS A 35 19.41 -1.95 14.48
CA HIS A 35 19.13 -3.37 14.66
C HIS A 35 19.97 -4.24 13.70
N PRO A 36 20.52 -5.40 14.12
CA PRO A 36 21.38 -6.25 13.29
C PRO A 36 20.77 -6.67 11.94
N PHE A 37 19.44 -6.81 11.88
CA PHE A 37 18.73 -7.06 10.62
C PHE A 37 19.02 -6.02 9.51
N PHE A 38 19.31 -4.78 9.88
CA PHE A 38 19.64 -3.70 8.95
C PHE A 38 21.14 -3.42 8.83
N GLU A 39 21.99 -4.35 9.27
CA GLU A 39 23.44 -4.22 9.09
C GLU A 39 23.81 -4.00 7.62
N GLY A 40 24.65 -3.00 7.36
CA GLY A 40 25.06 -2.61 6.00
C GLY A 40 24.12 -1.64 5.27
N VAL A 41 22.94 -1.33 5.81
CA VAL A 41 22.06 -0.29 5.23
C VAL A 41 22.67 1.09 5.43
N GLN A 42 22.90 1.82 4.34
CA GLN A 42 23.39 3.19 4.36
C GLN A 42 22.22 4.19 4.41
N TRP A 43 21.67 4.40 5.60
CA TRP A 43 20.44 5.19 5.81
C TRP A 43 20.52 6.62 5.25
N GLU A 44 21.68 7.26 5.29
CA GLU A 44 21.91 8.62 4.77
C GLU A 44 21.86 8.68 3.25
N LYS A 45 22.04 7.55 2.58
CA LYS A 45 22.04 7.42 1.11
C LYS A 45 20.86 6.64 0.57
N LEU A 46 19.85 6.35 1.40
CA LEU A 46 18.72 5.50 1.02
C LEU A 46 18.04 5.96 -0.29
N TYR A 47 17.90 7.27 -0.49
CA TYR A 47 17.31 7.86 -1.71
C TYR A 47 18.22 7.80 -2.95
N GLN A 48 19.50 7.50 -2.77
CA GLN A 48 20.50 7.37 -3.84
C GLN A 48 20.78 5.88 -4.16
N MET A 49 20.34 4.97 -3.29
CA MET A 49 20.51 3.54 -3.49
C MET A 49 19.60 3.06 -4.62
N GLU A 50 20.11 2.12 -5.42
CA GLU A 50 19.31 1.42 -6.40
C GLU A 50 18.21 0.61 -5.70
N ALA A 51 16.98 0.71 -6.20
CA ALA A 51 15.87 -0.05 -5.65
C ALA A 51 16.06 -1.54 -5.94
N ALA A 52 15.74 -2.40 -4.97
CA ALA A 52 15.82 -3.86 -5.16
C ALA A 52 14.87 -4.38 -6.25
N PHE A 53 13.84 -3.60 -6.58
CA PHE A 53 12.89 -3.89 -7.63
C PHE A 53 12.42 -2.60 -8.29
N ILE A 54 12.45 -2.58 -9.62
CA ILE A 54 11.94 -1.50 -10.46
C ILE A 54 10.78 -2.09 -11.27
N PRO A 55 9.52 -1.67 -11.05
CA PRO A 55 8.39 -2.17 -11.83
C PRO A 55 8.47 -1.72 -13.28
N GLU A 56 7.99 -2.56 -14.20
CA GLU A 56 7.88 -2.20 -15.61
C GLU A 56 6.76 -1.17 -15.81
N VAL A 57 7.08 -0.08 -16.51
CA VAL A 57 6.15 0.98 -16.91
C VAL A 57 6.40 1.27 -18.38
N ASN A 58 5.39 1.06 -19.22
CA ASN A 58 5.51 1.19 -20.67
C ASN A 58 5.35 2.65 -21.13
N ASP A 59 4.38 3.37 -20.56
CA ASP A 59 4.07 4.77 -20.90
C ASP A 59 3.32 5.49 -19.77
N GLU A 60 2.98 6.77 -19.99
CA GLU A 60 2.31 7.64 -19.00
C GLU A 60 0.88 7.20 -18.64
N LEU A 61 0.23 6.39 -19.48
CA LEU A 61 -1.12 5.87 -19.28
C LEU A 61 -1.11 4.41 -18.81
N ASP A 62 0.07 3.83 -18.60
CA ASP A 62 0.21 2.44 -18.18
C ASP A 62 -0.33 2.21 -16.76
N THR A 63 -1.38 1.40 -16.67
CA THR A 63 -2.02 1.00 -15.42
C THR A 63 -1.80 -0.47 -15.09
N GLN A 64 -0.86 -1.16 -15.74
CA GLN A 64 -0.66 -2.61 -15.59
C GLN A 64 -0.30 -3.04 -14.15
N ASN A 65 0.35 -2.16 -13.39
CA ASN A 65 0.74 -2.40 -11.99
C ASN A 65 -0.40 -2.09 -11.00
N PHE A 66 -1.58 -1.70 -11.48
CA PHE A 66 -2.77 -1.45 -10.67
C PHE A 66 -3.79 -2.57 -10.85
N GLU A 67 -4.65 -2.75 -9.84
CA GLU A 67 -5.79 -3.65 -9.94
C GLU A 67 -6.80 -3.13 -10.97
N LYS A 68 -7.31 -4.03 -11.81
CA LYS A 68 -8.36 -3.71 -12.79
C LYS A 68 -9.72 -3.86 -12.11
N PHE A 69 -10.51 -2.80 -12.15
CA PHE A 69 -11.88 -2.83 -11.67
C PHE A 69 -12.84 -2.90 -12.85
N GLU A 70 -13.97 -3.58 -12.66
CA GLU A 70 -15.06 -3.50 -13.64
C GLU A 70 -15.58 -2.06 -13.69
N GLU A 71 -15.66 -1.50 -14.89
CA GLU A 71 -16.27 -0.19 -15.07
C GLU A 71 -17.77 -0.32 -14.81
N VAL A 72 -18.23 0.28 -13.72
CA VAL A 72 -19.60 0.16 -13.25
C VAL A 72 -20.51 1.11 -14.04
N PHE A 73 -20.70 0.85 -15.34
CA PHE A 73 -21.55 1.67 -16.21
C PHE A 73 -23.05 1.48 -15.96
N GLU A 74 -23.47 0.32 -15.43
CA GLU A 74 -24.90 0.05 -15.22
C GLU A 74 -25.51 0.95 -14.14
N TYR A 75 -24.75 1.31 -13.10
CA TYR A 75 -25.28 2.18 -12.05
C TYR A 75 -25.51 3.61 -12.56
N PHE A 76 -24.64 4.13 -13.42
CA PHE A 76 -24.84 5.44 -14.05
C PHE A 76 -26.01 5.42 -15.06
N SER A 77 -26.16 4.33 -15.83
CA SER A 77 -27.27 4.18 -16.77
C SER A 77 -28.62 4.00 -16.06
N LEU A 78 -28.67 3.20 -14.99
CA LEU A 78 -29.88 2.97 -14.20
C LEU A 78 -30.29 4.22 -13.41
N THR A 79 -29.33 4.93 -12.79
CA THR A 79 -29.62 6.20 -12.09
C THR A 79 -30.05 7.29 -13.07
N ALA A 80 -29.42 7.42 -14.24
CA ALA A 80 -29.86 8.37 -15.27
C ALA A 80 -31.29 8.04 -15.77
N ARG A 81 -31.62 6.76 -15.97
CA ARG A 81 -32.99 6.33 -16.34
C ARG A 81 -34.01 6.61 -15.23
N LEU A 82 -33.64 6.39 -13.96
CA LEU A 82 -34.51 6.66 -12.80
C LEU A 82 -34.80 8.15 -12.63
N ILE A 83 -33.80 9.01 -12.83
CA ILE A 83 -33.96 10.48 -12.79
C ILE A 83 -34.90 10.93 -13.91
N HIS A 84 -34.69 10.46 -15.15
CA HIS A 84 -35.60 10.75 -16.26
C HIS A 84 -37.02 10.22 -16.06
N HIS A 85 -37.18 9.07 -15.39
CA HIS A 85 -38.51 8.53 -15.08
C HIS A 85 -39.21 9.30 -13.96
N GLN A 86 -38.50 9.84 -12.97
CA GLN A 86 -39.10 10.67 -11.92
C GLN A 86 -39.55 12.03 -12.45
N ASP A 87 -38.82 12.62 -13.40
CA ASP A 87 -39.19 13.87 -14.07
C ASP A 87 -40.45 13.71 -14.94
N LEU A 88 -40.65 12.54 -15.56
CA LEU A 88 -41.87 12.23 -16.33
C LEU A 88 -43.10 11.94 -15.44
N VAL A 89 -42.91 11.53 -14.19
CA VAL A 89 -44.02 11.28 -13.24
C VAL A 89 -44.46 12.55 -12.52
N HIS A 90 -43.60 13.56 -12.40
CA HIS A 90 -43.90 14.81 -11.68
C HIS A 90 -44.01 16.06 -12.59
N GLY A 91 -43.92 15.90 -13.91
CA GLY A 91 -43.99 17.01 -14.88
C GLY A 91 -45.09 16.85 -15.92
N GLU A 92 -46.34 17.11 -15.52
CA GLU A 92 -47.40 17.84 -16.26
C GLU A 92 -48.79 17.63 -15.60
N ARG A 93 -48.96 18.21 -14.41
CA ARG A 93 -50.09 19.06 -13.95
C ARG A 93 -50.07 19.23 -12.44
#